data_AF-A0A2N1JMK6-F1
#
_entry.id   AF-A0A2N1JMK6-F1
#
_cell.length_a   1.000
_cell.length_b   1.000
_cell.length_c   1.000
_cell.angle_alpha   90.00
_cell.angle_beta   90.00
_cell.angle_gamma   90.00
#
_symmetry.space_group_name_H-M   'P 1'
#
loop_
_entity.id
_entity.type
_entity.pdbx_description
1 polymer ?
#
loop_
_entity_poly.entity_id
_entity_poly.type
_entity_poly.pdbx_seq_one_letter_code
_entity_poly.pdbx_strand_id
1 'polypeptide(L)'
;MSEEQIAFHVSYASVESPAGDDPTAVASDLLRSERVLAASRGFDGDEAVYLIPVTESGDVVALGTDDRLRFDLNAIALQQIFEKAGLTLHLGASDDALEEVDQELDEEFGAAFEQLDDPAAASEDLGGFGMPDSGDDDGFAVEPVRVAEFSRRGPWGARITAQLTGVDVDYVEAGTWSLYCYATGQSHGAVSSGSADEPIIEVNLPQHGEVWVEVTAGGCTGMFWPNIQRFTEPVLDLEAIAVPESAEVYRRMLLEADGAGDELRGLRLGDALDIEAATQACAPEALGGTVGETERIRTFVAAFGVPATLVTAGIDGDAAGRRFSARGWPRTVADLAVGGITEVTALTRRERPLARAARFLRERPTLGAAIGVAELTAGIAATRTRSGAVRGLGALMIVDAIVDLVIWVQRSRRR
;
A
#
# COMPACT_ATOMS: atom_id res chain seq x y z
N MET A 1 16.52 32.09 -25.56
CA MET A 1 15.78 31.08 -26.35
C MET A 1 15.00 30.29 -25.32
N SER A 2 13.67 30.29 -25.40
CA SER A 2 12.85 29.46 -24.51
C SER A 2 13.07 28.01 -24.91
N GLU A 3 13.44 27.16 -23.97
CA GLU A 3 13.41 25.71 -24.15
C GLU A 3 11.96 25.32 -24.41
N GLU A 4 11.65 24.85 -25.62
CA GLU A 4 10.36 24.23 -25.91
C GLU A 4 10.26 22.98 -25.04
N GLN A 5 9.36 23.00 -24.05
CA GLN A 5 8.97 21.81 -23.33
C GLN A 5 8.11 20.97 -24.27
N ILE A 6 8.64 19.85 -24.74
CA ILE A 6 7.87 18.84 -25.47
C ILE A 6 7.19 17.97 -24.43
N ALA A 7 5.86 18.01 -24.39
CA ALA A 7 5.05 17.12 -23.58
C ALA A 7 4.74 15.85 -24.39
N PHE A 8 4.87 14.69 -23.74
CA PHE A 8 4.45 13.40 -24.28
C PHE A 8 3.77 12.61 -23.15
N HIS A 9 2.89 11.69 -23.53
CA HIS A 9 2.26 10.72 -22.63
C HIS A 9 2.70 9.31 -23.03
N VAL A 10 2.70 8.37 -22.07
CA VAL A 10 2.98 6.96 -22.37
C VAL A 10 1.66 6.27 -22.70
N SER A 11 1.51 5.88 -23.97
CA SER A 11 0.32 5.17 -24.46
C SER A 11 0.48 3.67 -24.24
N TYR A 12 -0.60 3.03 -23.79
CA TYR A 12 -0.72 1.58 -23.78
C TYR A 12 -1.14 1.12 -25.18
N ALA A 13 -0.28 0.34 -25.81
CA ALA A 13 -0.44 -0.12 -27.17
C ALA A 13 -0.62 -1.63 -27.18
N SER A 14 -1.61 -2.12 -27.90
CA SER A 14 -1.76 -3.55 -28.12
C SER A 14 -1.42 -3.94 -29.55
N VAL A 15 -0.81 -5.11 -29.68
CA VAL A 15 -0.40 -5.67 -30.96
C VAL A 15 -1.00 -7.05 -31.12
N GLU A 16 -1.77 -7.22 -32.19
CA GLU A 16 -2.44 -8.47 -32.51
C GLU A 16 -1.83 -9.13 -33.76
N SER A 17 -1.84 -10.46 -33.75
CA SER A 17 -1.58 -11.27 -34.93
C SER A 17 -2.90 -11.85 -35.45
N PRO A 18 -3.26 -11.66 -36.72
CA PRO A 18 -4.47 -12.27 -37.29
C PRO A 18 -4.42 -13.80 -37.32
N ALA A 19 -3.24 -14.40 -37.11
CA ALA A 19 -3.08 -15.85 -36.97
C ALA A 19 -3.33 -16.35 -35.53
N GLY A 20 -3.43 -15.46 -34.54
CA GLY A 20 -3.52 -15.79 -33.11
C GLY A 20 -2.21 -16.27 -32.48
N ASP A 21 -1.09 -16.13 -33.19
CA ASP A 21 0.25 -16.45 -32.69
C ASP A 21 0.85 -15.26 -31.94
N ASP A 22 1.71 -15.51 -30.94
CA ASP A 22 2.41 -14.47 -30.17
C ASP A 22 3.21 -13.51 -31.10
N PRO A 23 2.81 -12.23 -31.21
CA PRO A 23 3.45 -11.28 -32.11
C PRO A 23 4.68 -10.59 -31.48
N THR A 24 5.05 -10.90 -30.23
CA THR A 24 6.04 -10.14 -29.44
C THR A 24 7.38 -10.00 -30.15
N ALA A 25 7.91 -11.09 -30.72
CA ALA A 25 9.21 -11.07 -31.39
C ALA A 25 9.21 -10.14 -32.62
N VAL A 26 8.18 -10.24 -33.47
CA VAL A 26 8.07 -9.45 -34.70
C VAL A 26 7.82 -7.98 -34.37
N ALA A 27 6.92 -7.70 -33.43
CA ALA A 27 6.61 -6.35 -32.96
C ALA A 27 7.86 -5.66 -32.37
N SER A 28 8.59 -6.35 -31.51
CA SER A 28 9.83 -5.84 -30.94
C SER A 28 10.89 -5.55 -32.00
N ASP A 29 11.03 -6.41 -33.02
CA ASP A 29 11.97 -6.17 -34.12
C ASP A 29 11.60 -4.96 -34.97
N LEU A 30 10.31 -4.75 -35.25
CA LEU A 30 9.83 -3.55 -35.95
C LEU A 30 10.13 -2.28 -35.15
N LEU A 31 9.77 -2.26 -33.87
CA LEU A 31 10.03 -1.13 -32.97
C LEU A 31 11.53 -0.82 -32.85
N ARG A 32 12.38 -1.85 -32.75
CA ARG A 32 13.85 -1.70 -32.79
C ARG A 32 14.33 -1.12 -34.11
N SER A 33 13.80 -1.59 -35.24
CA SER A 33 14.21 -1.15 -36.57
C SER A 33 13.93 0.34 -36.80
N GLU A 34 12.79 0.82 -36.30
CA GLU A 34 12.41 2.24 -36.32
C GLU A 34 13.01 3.04 -35.16
N ARG A 35 13.71 2.35 -34.26
CA ARG A 35 14.32 2.91 -33.05
C ARG A 35 13.32 3.64 -32.15
N VAL A 36 12.10 3.13 -32.07
CA VAL A 36 11.05 3.66 -31.21
C VAL A 36 11.39 3.35 -29.75
N LEU A 37 11.27 4.35 -28.87
CA LEU A 37 11.33 4.12 -27.44
C LEU A 37 10.07 3.34 -27.07
N ALA A 38 10.21 2.09 -26.64
CA ALA A 38 9.06 1.28 -26.23
C ALA A 38 9.45 0.29 -25.13
N ALA A 39 8.48 -0.21 -24.36
CA ALA A 39 8.72 -1.37 -23.52
C ALA A 39 7.65 -2.43 -23.75
N SER A 40 8.04 -3.69 -23.86
CA SER A 40 7.08 -4.80 -23.86
C SER A 40 6.58 -5.03 -22.44
N ARG A 41 5.31 -5.43 -22.27
CA ARG A 41 4.73 -5.93 -21.02
C ARG A 41 4.41 -7.43 -21.08
N GLY A 42 4.78 -8.09 -22.18
CA GLY A 42 4.47 -9.48 -22.45
C GLY A 42 3.25 -9.68 -23.34
N PHE A 43 2.92 -10.96 -23.54
CA PHE A 43 1.79 -11.46 -24.30
C PHE A 43 0.80 -12.11 -23.33
N ASP A 44 -0.45 -11.71 -23.36
CA ASP A 44 -1.49 -12.20 -22.44
C ASP A 44 -2.23 -13.44 -22.94
N GLY A 45 -2.01 -13.84 -24.20
CA GLY A 45 -2.68 -14.94 -24.87
C GLY A 45 -3.39 -14.52 -26.14
N ASP A 46 -3.78 -13.25 -26.24
CA ASP A 46 -4.50 -12.69 -27.38
C ASP A 46 -3.72 -11.53 -28.02
N GLU A 47 -3.11 -10.66 -27.20
CA GLU A 47 -2.37 -9.49 -27.67
C GLU A 47 -1.01 -9.32 -26.95
N ALA A 48 -0.03 -8.77 -27.69
CA ALA A 48 1.23 -8.33 -27.10
C ALA A 48 1.12 -6.86 -26.71
N VAL A 49 1.46 -6.56 -25.46
CA VAL A 49 1.30 -5.22 -24.90
C VAL A 49 2.63 -4.47 -24.94
N TYR A 50 2.57 -3.21 -25.37
CA TYR A 50 3.68 -2.28 -25.40
C TYR A 50 3.33 -0.94 -24.75
N LEU A 51 4.31 -0.35 -24.07
CA LEU A 51 4.27 1.05 -23.67
C LEU A 51 5.01 1.88 -24.72
N ILE A 52 4.30 2.78 -25.40
CA ILE A 52 4.86 3.61 -26.46
C ILE A 52 4.57 5.09 -26.13
N PRO A 53 5.60 5.93 -25.97
CA PRO A 53 5.43 7.34 -25.73
C PRO A 53 5.04 8.09 -27.00
N VAL A 54 4.03 8.94 -26.86
CA VAL A 54 3.45 9.73 -27.95
C VAL A 54 3.33 11.18 -27.50
N THR A 55 3.71 12.11 -28.37
CA THR A 55 3.52 13.55 -28.14
C THR A 55 2.04 13.94 -28.23
N GLU A 56 1.70 15.14 -27.77
CA GLU A 56 0.35 15.69 -27.97
C GLU A 56 -0.05 15.82 -29.46
N SER A 57 0.94 15.90 -30.37
CA SER A 57 0.73 15.94 -31.82
C SER A 57 0.53 14.57 -32.47
N GLY A 58 0.61 13.48 -31.69
CA GLY A 58 0.51 12.12 -32.21
C GLY A 58 1.82 11.56 -32.77
N ASP A 59 2.97 12.19 -32.47
CA ASP A 59 4.28 11.72 -32.88
C ASP A 59 4.87 10.75 -31.86
N VAL A 60 5.40 9.63 -32.33
CA VAL A 60 6.04 8.63 -31.50
C VAL A 60 7.47 9.07 -31.18
N VAL A 61 7.89 8.91 -29.92
CA VAL A 61 9.27 9.25 -29.53
C VAL A 61 10.21 8.15 -29.98
N ALA A 62 11.18 8.49 -30.84
CA ALA A 62 12.18 7.57 -31.35
C ALA A 62 13.60 8.13 -31.20
N LEU A 63 14.62 7.32 -31.46
CA LEU A 63 16.02 7.76 -31.56
C LEU A 63 16.43 7.97 -33.01
N GLY A 64 17.17 9.04 -33.26
CA GLY A 64 17.91 9.27 -34.49
C GLY A 64 19.14 8.36 -34.60
N THR A 65 19.85 8.47 -35.72
CA THR A 65 21.12 7.75 -35.94
C THR A 65 22.26 8.24 -35.06
N ASP A 66 22.13 9.44 -34.49
CA ASP A 66 23.02 10.06 -33.53
C ASP A 66 22.56 9.87 -32.06
N ASP A 67 21.61 8.97 -31.83
CA ASP A 67 21.03 8.61 -30.52
C ASP A 67 20.31 9.74 -29.79
N ARG A 68 19.95 10.82 -30.51
CA ARG A 68 19.11 11.89 -29.97
C ARG A 68 17.64 11.61 -30.23
N LEU A 69 16.78 12.17 -29.38
CA LEU A 69 15.33 12.07 -29.54
C LEU A 69 14.90 12.71 -30.88
N ARG A 70 14.06 12.00 -31.62
CA ARG A 70 13.38 12.47 -32.83
C ARG A 70 11.87 12.22 -32.72
N PHE A 71 11.11 13.04 -33.44
CA PHE A 71 9.65 13.10 -33.40
C PHE A 71 9.08 13.21 -34.83
N ASP A 72 9.69 12.50 -35.78
CA ASP A 72 9.35 12.54 -37.21
C ASP A 72 8.41 11.40 -37.64
N LEU A 73 8.20 10.39 -36.79
CA LEU A 73 7.33 9.25 -37.02
C LEU A 73 6.02 9.44 -36.27
N ASN A 74 4.91 9.62 -36.98
CA ASN A 74 3.59 9.69 -36.35
C ASN A 74 2.99 8.30 -36.09
N ALA A 75 2.02 8.24 -35.18
CA ALA A 75 1.32 7.03 -34.77
C ALA A 75 0.73 6.25 -35.96
N ILE A 76 0.09 6.95 -36.91
CA ILE A 76 -0.54 6.36 -38.09
C ILE A 76 0.52 5.70 -39.00
N ALA A 77 1.67 6.33 -39.19
CA ALA A 77 2.76 5.77 -39.96
C ALA A 77 3.34 4.52 -39.28
N LEU A 78 3.42 4.50 -37.95
CA LEU A 78 3.83 3.31 -37.19
C LEU A 78 2.81 2.17 -37.37
N GLN A 79 1.51 2.43 -37.30
CA GLN A 79 0.47 1.44 -37.57
C GLN A 79 0.62 0.82 -38.97
N GLN A 80 0.87 1.64 -39.99
CA GLN A 80 1.11 1.16 -41.36
C GLN A 80 2.38 0.30 -41.49
N ILE A 81 3.38 0.48 -40.63
CA ILE A 81 4.58 -0.37 -40.59
C ILE A 81 4.21 -1.75 -40.04
N PHE A 82 3.41 -1.82 -38.97
CA PHE A 82 2.90 -3.06 -38.41
C PHE A 82 1.98 -3.80 -39.39
N GLU A 83 1.06 -3.09 -40.05
CA GLU A 83 0.16 -3.67 -41.05
C GLU A 83 0.92 -4.34 -42.21
N LYS A 84 2.01 -3.71 -42.69
CA LYS A 84 2.87 -4.28 -43.74
C LYS A 84 3.58 -5.56 -43.30
N ALA A 85 3.80 -5.72 -42.00
CA ALA A 85 4.34 -6.94 -41.40
C ALA A 85 3.25 -7.98 -41.09
N GLY A 86 1.99 -7.67 -41.35
CA GLY A 86 0.85 -8.54 -41.08
C GLY A 86 0.38 -8.51 -39.63
N LEU A 87 0.69 -7.45 -38.88
CA LEU A 87 0.25 -7.22 -37.50
C LEU A 87 -0.72 -6.03 -37.44
N THR A 88 -1.59 -6.00 -36.44
CA THR A 88 -2.42 -4.84 -36.13
C THR A 88 -1.86 -4.16 -34.89
N LEU A 89 -1.60 -2.85 -34.95
CA LEU A 89 -1.17 -2.05 -33.80
C LEU A 89 -2.31 -1.12 -33.39
N HIS A 90 -2.83 -1.31 -32.19
CA HIS A 90 -3.75 -0.38 -31.55
C HIS A 90 -2.92 0.55 -30.67
N LEU A 91 -2.83 1.81 -31.08
CA LEU A 91 -2.17 2.88 -30.33
C LEU A 91 -3.28 3.85 -29.95
N GLY A 92 -3.51 4.11 -28.65
CA GLY A 92 -4.64 4.90 -28.14
C GLY A 92 -4.60 6.39 -28.51
N ALA A 93 -4.61 6.70 -29.80
CA ALA A 93 -4.38 8.03 -30.37
C ALA A 93 -5.56 8.54 -31.23
N SER A 94 -6.75 7.93 -31.13
CA SER A 94 -7.96 8.50 -31.71
C SER A 94 -8.93 8.91 -30.60
N ASP A 95 -9.34 10.19 -30.60
CA ASP A 95 -10.50 10.69 -29.85
C ASP A 95 -11.72 9.76 -30.03
N ASP A 96 -11.82 9.07 -31.18
CA ASP A 96 -12.86 8.11 -31.50
C ASP A 96 -12.91 6.88 -30.56
N ALA A 97 -11.79 6.47 -29.92
CA ALA A 97 -11.79 5.30 -29.03
C ALA A 97 -12.36 5.62 -27.63
N LEU A 98 -12.25 6.86 -27.18
CA LEU A 98 -12.92 7.33 -25.97
C LEU A 98 -14.40 7.62 -26.24
N GLU A 99 -14.74 8.12 -27.43
CA GLU A 99 -16.14 8.27 -27.84
C GLU A 99 -16.83 6.91 -28.06
N GLU A 100 -16.15 5.89 -28.59
CA GLU A 100 -16.70 4.53 -28.70
C GLU A 100 -16.89 3.89 -27.31
N VAL A 101 -15.93 4.04 -26.39
CA VAL A 101 -16.06 3.52 -25.02
C VAL A 101 -17.12 4.29 -24.22
N ASP A 102 -17.22 5.62 -24.35
CA ASP A 102 -18.29 6.41 -23.73
C ASP A 102 -19.66 6.04 -24.32
N GLN A 103 -19.73 5.74 -25.62
CA GLN A 103 -20.97 5.34 -26.30
C GLN A 103 -21.37 3.90 -25.95
N GLU A 104 -20.42 2.99 -25.80
CA GLU A 104 -20.65 1.61 -25.34
C GLU A 104 -21.03 1.59 -23.85
N LEU A 105 -20.42 2.44 -23.02
CA LEU A 105 -20.80 2.65 -21.62
C LEU A 105 -22.17 3.33 -21.48
N ASP A 106 -22.51 4.33 -22.31
CA ASP A 106 -23.84 4.95 -22.28
C ASP A 106 -24.93 3.99 -22.80
N GLU A 107 -24.62 3.10 -23.75
CA GLU A 107 -25.55 2.07 -24.22
C GLU A 107 -25.72 0.92 -23.20
N GLU A 108 -24.65 0.48 -22.54
CA GLU A 108 -24.67 -0.61 -21.56
C GLU A 108 -25.19 -0.16 -20.18
N PHE A 109 -24.76 1.02 -19.69
CA PHE A 109 -25.13 1.54 -18.37
C PHE A 109 -26.27 2.57 -18.39
N GLY A 110 -26.52 3.26 -19.51
CA GLY A 110 -27.67 4.16 -19.62
C GLY A 110 -29.00 3.42 -19.50
N ALA A 111 -29.08 2.21 -20.06
CA ALA A 111 -30.24 1.32 -19.90
C ALA A 111 -30.38 0.76 -18.47
N ALA A 112 -29.26 0.55 -17.77
CA ALA A 112 -29.25 0.09 -16.38
C ALA A 112 -29.67 1.19 -15.40
N PHE A 113 -29.39 2.46 -15.70
CA PHE A 113 -29.79 3.60 -14.88
C PHE A 113 -31.28 3.98 -15.00
N GLU A 114 -31.90 3.80 -16.18
CA GLU A 114 -33.36 3.99 -16.31
C GLU A 114 -34.18 2.97 -15.51
N GLN A 115 -33.61 1.81 -15.15
CA GLN A 115 -34.27 0.81 -14.31
C GLN A 115 -34.18 1.09 -12.80
N LEU A 116 -33.30 2.00 -12.36
CA LEU A 116 -33.14 2.38 -10.96
C LEU A 116 -34.18 3.42 -10.49
N ASP A 117 -34.92 4.03 -11.41
CA ASP A 117 -35.98 5.01 -11.09
C ASP A 117 -37.36 4.38 -10.79
N ASP A 118 -37.48 3.04 -10.89
CA ASP A 118 -38.65 2.30 -10.38
C ASP A 118 -38.30 1.52 -9.10
N PRO A 119 -38.56 2.10 -7.90
CA PRO A 119 -38.25 1.45 -6.62
C PRO A 119 -39.07 0.18 -6.36
N ALA A 120 -40.04 -0.18 -7.22
CA ALA A 120 -40.77 -1.44 -7.14
C ALA A 120 -40.10 -2.60 -7.91
N ALA A 121 -39.22 -2.31 -8.88
CA ALA A 121 -38.53 -3.34 -9.67
C ALA A 121 -37.16 -3.75 -9.07
N ALA A 122 -36.52 -2.86 -8.29
CA ALA A 122 -35.19 -3.07 -7.74
C ALA A 122 -35.08 -4.15 -6.64
N SER A 123 -36.19 -4.69 -6.12
CA SER A 123 -36.15 -5.73 -5.08
C SER A 123 -36.23 -7.16 -5.59
N GLU A 124 -36.59 -7.39 -6.87
CA GLU A 124 -36.75 -8.75 -7.41
C GLU A 124 -35.57 -9.21 -8.29
N ASP A 125 -34.71 -8.31 -8.79
CA ASP A 125 -33.64 -8.67 -9.75
C ASP A 125 -32.20 -8.61 -9.19
N LEU A 126 -32.00 -8.19 -7.94
CA LEU A 126 -30.70 -8.30 -7.26
C LEU A 126 -30.38 -9.74 -6.77
N GLY A 127 -31.26 -10.70 -7.08
CA GLY A 127 -31.03 -12.13 -6.83
C GLY A 127 -30.42 -12.92 -7.99
N GLY A 128 -30.11 -12.26 -9.12
CA GLY A 128 -29.78 -12.94 -10.38
C GLY A 128 -28.34 -12.84 -10.88
N PHE A 129 -27.48 -12.00 -10.28
CA PHE A 129 -26.06 -11.96 -10.66
C PHE A 129 -25.29 -13.09 -9.98
N GLY A 130 -25.29 -14.25 -10.62
CA GLY A 130 -24.10 -15.10 -10.83
C GLY A 130 -23.18 -15.43 -9.66
N MET A 131 -23.60 -15.27 -8.40
CA MET A 131 -22.94 -15.92 -7.28
C MET A 131 -23.35 -17.39 -7.34
N PRO A 132 -22.42 -18.34 -7.51
CA PRO A 132 -22.76 -19.74 -7.38
C PRO A 132 -23.45 -19.92 -6.04
N ASP A 133 -24.64 -20.51 -6.06
CA ASP A 133 -25.36 -20.93 -4.86
C ASP A 133 -24.35 -21.60 -3.95
N SER A 134 -24.23 -21.09 -2.72
CA SER A 134 -23.37 -21.63 -1.66
C SER A 134 -23.98 -22.92 -1.12
N GLY A 135 -24.15 -23.89 -2.01
CA GLY A 135 -24.43 -25.28 -1.72
C GLY A 135 -23.11 -26.06 -1.70
N ASP A 136 -22.63 -26.33 -0.49
CA ASP A 136 -21.68 -27.41 -0.17
C ASP A 136 -20.40 -27.47 -1.02
N ASP A 137 -19.58 -26.42 -0.98
CA ASP A 137 -18.19 -26.49 -1.46
C ASP A 137 -17.22 -26.01 -0.36
N ASP A 138 -16.85 -26.95 0.54
CA ASP A 138 -15.76 -26.83 1.53
C ASP A 138 -14.35 -26.70 0.86
N GLY A 139 -14.28 -26.37 -0.44
CA GLY A 139 -13.07 -26.34 -1.27
C GLY A 139 -12.38 -24.97 -1.41
N PHE A 140 -13.01 -23.87 -0.98
CA PHE A 140 -12.48 -22.50 -1.15
C PHE A 140 -12.09 -21.82 0.17
N ALA A 141 -11.56 -22.57 1.13
CA ALA A 141 -10.94 -21.94 2.30
C ALA A 141 -9.73 -21.12 1.82
N VAL A 142 -9.87 -19.78 1.79
CA VAL A 142 -8.78 -18.87 1.45
C VAL A 142 -7.60 -19.18 2.37
N GLU A 143 -6.49 -19.60 1.79
CA GLU A 143 -5.31 -19.95 2.58
C GLU A 143 -4.83 -18.73 3.38
N PRO A 144 -4.50 -18.90 4.68
CA PRO A 144 -3.99 -17.80 5.48
C PRO A 144 -2.70 -17.23 4.89
N VAL A 145 -2.69 -15.92 4.67
CA VAL A 145 -1.52 -15.16 4.21
C VAL A 145 -0.72 -14.72 5.42
N ARG A 146 0.61 -14.89 5.38
CA ARG A 146 1.49 -14.35 6.42
C ARG A 146 1.64 -12.86 6.21
N VAL A 147 1.45 -12.08 7.26
CA VAL A 147 1.57 -10.62 7.22
C VAL A 147 2.72 -10.19 8.13
N ALA A 148 3.57 -9.32 7.60
CA ALA A 148 4.55 -8.55 8.37
C ALA A 148 4.12 -7.08 8.36
N GLU A 149 3.51 -6.62 9.46
CA GLU A 149 3.09 -5.23 9.63
C GLU A 149 4.19 -4.43 10.33
N PHE A 150 4.67 -3.37 9.69
CA PHE A 150 5.58 -2.38 10.27
C PHE A 150 4.81 -1.13 10.64
N SER A 151 4.83 -0.76 11.91
CA SER A 151 4.10 0.42 12.39
C SER A 151 4.77 1.09 13.58
N ARG A 152 4.31 2.31 13.90
CA ARG A 152 4.83 3.12 15.02
C ARG A 152 3.95 3.03 16.27
N ARG A 153 2.92 2.17 16.26
CA ARG A 153 1.90 2.06 17.32
C ARG A 153 2.47 1.43 18.59
N GLY A 154 3.40 0.49 18.49
CA GLY A 154 3.90 -0.27 19.64
C GLY A 154 2.93 -1.38 20.05
N PRO A 155 2.90 -1.83 21.33
CA PRO A 155 2.32 -3.11 21.70
C PRO A 155 0.78 -3.11 21.74
N TRP A 156 0.16 -1.94 21.87
CA TRP A 156 -1.30 -1.86 21.82
C TRP A 156 -1.83 -2.23 20.43
N GLY A 157 -1.13 -1.84 19.35
CA GLY A 157 -1.51 -2.16 17.98
C GLY A 157 -1.57 -3.66 17.78
N ALA A 158 -0.50 -4.38 18.12
CA ALA A 158 -0.45 -5.84 18.03
C ALA A 158 -1.54 -6.55 18.85
N ARG A 159 -1.90 -6.04 20.05
CA ARG A 159 -3.01 -6.60 20.84
C ARG A 159 -4.36 -6.40 20.16
N ILE A 160 -4.59 -5.24 19.56
CA ILE A 160 -5.82 -4.96 18.83
C ILE A 160 -5.88 -5.80 17.56
N THR A 161 -4.77 -5.90 16.81
CA THR A 161 -4.66 -6.79 15.63
C THR A 161 -5.00 -8.23 16.01
N ALA A 162 -4.42 -8.78 17.09
CA ALA A 162 -4.75 -10.12 17.58
C ALA A 162 -6.23 -10.26 17.95
N GLN A 163 -6.82 -9.22 18.53
CA GLN A 163 -8.23 -9.24 18.94
C GLN A 163 -9.21 -9.12 17.75
N LEU A 164 -8.85 -8.39 16.70
CA LEU A 164 -9.67 -8.21 15.50
C LEU A 164 -9.63 -9.44 14.61
N THR A 165 -8.43 -9.96 14.36
CA THR A 165 -8.20 -11.11 13.46
C THR A 165 -8.45 -12.46 14.14
N GLY A 166 -8.46 -12.48 15.48
CA GLY A 166 -8.60 -13.73 16.25
C GLY A 166 -7.35 -14.62 16.25
N VAL A 167 -6.23 -14.16 15.68
CA VAL A 167 -4.99 -14.93 15.56
C VAL A 167 -3.91 -14.47 16.54
N ASP A 168 -2.90 -15.31 16.76
CA ASP A 168 -1.72 -14.93 17.52
C ASP A 168 -0.86 -13.94 16.71
N VAL A 169 -0.41 -12.88 17.37
CA VAL A 169 0.46 -11.85 16.80
C VAL A 169 1.79 -11.82 17.56
N ASP A 170 2.86 -12.11 16.85
CA ASP A 170 4.23 -11.96 17.33
C ASP A 170 4.70 -10.51 17.15
N TYR A 171 5.42 -9.98 18.13
CA TYR A 171 5.64 -8.56 18.28
C TYR A 171 7.09 -8.23 18.68
N VAL A 172 7.75 -7.38 17.89
CA VAL A 172 9.13 -6.90 18.12
C VAL A 172 9.19 -5.38 18.01
N GLU A 173 10.04 -4.72 18.81
CA GLU A 173 10.28 -3.27 18.77
C GLU A 173 11.74 -2.97 18.43
N ALA A 174 12.00 -1.97 17.59
CA ALA A 174 13.31 -1.38 17.40
C ALA A 174 13.20 0.13 17.15
N GLY A 175 13.79 0.93 18.04
CA GLY A 175 13.72 2.40 17.95
C GLY A 175 12.29 2.91 18.01
N THR A 176 11.87 3.66 16.98
CA THR A 176 10.53 4.20 16.84
C THR A 176 9.58 3.29 16.04
N TRP A 177 10.00 2.07 15.73
CA TRP A 177 9.26 1.12 14.91
C TRP A 177 8.96 -0.17 15.67
N SER A 178 7.87 -0.81 15.28
CA SER A 178 7.50 -2.15 15.71
C SER A 178 7.10 -3.01 14.52
N LEU A 179 7.34 -4.32 14.65
CA LEU A 179 6.98 -5.36 13.69
C LEU A 179 5.93 -6.27 14.32
N TYR A 180 4.84 -6.53 13.60
CA TYR A 180 3.82 -7.52 13.93
C TYR A 180 3.86 -8.64 12.90
N CYS A 181 3.97 -9.88 13.34
CA CYS A 181 3.92 -11.05 12.47
C CYS A 181 2.73 -11.92 12.84
N TYR A 182 1.90 -12.24 11.86
CA TYR A 182 0.70 -13.07 12.03
C TYR A 182 0.30 -13.70 10.70
N ALA A 183 -0.61 -14.67 10.74
CA ALA A 183 -1.19 -15.28 9.54
C ALA A 183 -2.71 -15.12 9.58
N THR A 184 -3.31 -14.59 8.52
CA THR A 184 -4.75 -14.30 8.47
C THR A 184 -5.32 -14.63 7.10
N GLY A 185 -6.54 -15.16 7.06
CA GLY A 185 -7.36 -15.26 5.84
C GLY A 185 -8.37 -14.11 5.73
N GLN A 186 -8.34 -13.15 6.66
CA GLN A 186 -9.26 -12.02 6.73
C GLN A 186 -8.53 -10.71 6.41
N SER A 187 -9.12 -9.93 5.51
CA SER A 187 -8.83 -8.49 5.43
C SER A 187 -9.29 -7.83 6.71
N HIS A 188 -8.39 -7.08 7.35
CA HIS A 188 -8.69 -6.34 8.58
C HIS A 188 -8.31 -4.87 8.48
N GLY A 189 -7.50 -4.51 7.46
CA GLY A 189 -6.99 -3.16 7.24
C GLY A 189 -6.11 -2.66 8.37
N ALA A 190 -5.16 -1.81 8.02
CA ALA A 190 -4.36 -1.10 9.00
C ALA A 190 -5.23 -0.17 9.86
N VAL A 191 -5.39 -0.49 11.15
CA VAL A 191 -6.13 0.38 12.09
C VAL A 191 -5.23 1.53 12.55
N SER A 192 -5.34 2.70 11.93
CA SER A 192 -4.63 3.91 12.38
C SER A 192 -5.37 4.62 13.53
N SER A 193 -4.63 5.20 14.49
CA SER A 193 -5.23 6.02 15.57
C SER A 193 -4.82 7.50 15.52
N GLY A 194 -3.88 7.86 14.63
CA GLY A 194 -3.55 9.23 14.28
C GLY A 194 -2.19 9.35 13.56
N SER A 195 -1.84 10.58 13.16
CA SER A 195 -0.61 10.87 12.37
C SER A 195 0.72 10.47 13.03
N ALA A 196 0.72 10.11 14.31
CA ALA A 196 1.90 9.62 15.01
C ALA A 196 2.23 8.15 14.70
N ASP A 197 1.21 7.41 14.28
CA ASP A 197 1.25 5.97 14.02
C ASP A 197 1.64 5.66 12.57
N GLU A 198 1.43 6.64 11.68
CA GLU A 198 1.67 6.54 10.24
C GLU A 198 3.16 6.72 9.89
N PRO A 199 3.63 6.09 8.79
CA PRO A 199 2.91 5.11 7.97
C PRO A 199 2.78 3.74 8.64
N ILE A 200 1.76 2.98 8.24
CA ILE A 200 1.63 1.54 8.51
C ILE A 200 1.91 0.82 7.19
N ILE A 201 2.80 -0.17 7.22
CA ILE A 201 3.25 -0.93 6.03
C ILE A 201 2.96 -2.40 6.29
N GLU A 202 2.05 -2.99 5.53
CA GLU A 202 1.67 -4.40 5.61
C GLU A 202 2.28 -5.15 4.43
N VAL A 203 3.25 -6.02 4.69
CA VAL A 203 3.81 -6.91 3.66
C VAL A 203 3.08 -8.24 3.75
N ASN A 204 2.34 -8.56 2.69
CA ASN A 204 1.55 -9.76 2.57
C ASN A 204 2.34 -10.83 1.81
N LEU A 205 2.63 -11.93 2.48
CA LEU A 205 3.55 -12.99 2.05
C LEU A 205 2.74 -14.29 1.89
N PRO A 206 2.05 -14.47 0.75
CA PRO A 206 1.30 -15.69 0.50
C PRO A 206 2.26 -16.89 0.30
N GLN A 207 1.75 -18.10 0.54
CA GLN A 207 2.54 -19.32 0.29
C GLN A 207 2.77 -19.57 -1.20
N HIS A 208 1.81 -19.15 -2.01
CA HIS A 208 1.79 -19.25 -3.46
C HIS A 208 1.33 -17.91 -4.05
N GLY A 209 1.95 -17.47 -5.14
CA GLY A 209 1.63 -16.20 -5.79
C GLY A 209 2.53 -15.05 -5.36
N GLU A 210 2.05 -13.83 -5.59
CA GLU A 210 2.87 -12.62 -5.54
C GLU A 210 2.73 -11.89 -4.20
N VAL A 211 3.84 -11.31 -3.73
CA VAL A 211 3.87 -10.51 -2.50
C VAL A 211 3.41 -9.11 -2.81
N TRP A 212 2.41 -8.63 -2.09
CA TRP A 212 2.01 -7.23 -2.17
C TRP A 212 2.28 -6.51 -0.86
N VAL A 213 2.48 -5.20 -0.97
CA VAL A 213 2.71 -4.30 0.14
C VAL A 213 1.61 -3.26 0.16
N GLU A 214 0.89 -3.18 1.26
CA GLU A 214 -0.10 -2.14 1.51
C GLU A 214 0.52 -1.07 2.39
N VAL A 215 0.41 0.19 1.97
CA VAL A 215 0.93 1.33 2.73
C VAL A 215 -0.22 2.24 3.08
N THR A 216 -0.55 2.32 4.37
CA THR A 216 -1.62 3.18 4.87
C THR A 216 -1.04 4.42 5.57
N ALA A 217 -1.42 5.60 5.08
CA ALA A 217 -1.11 6.89 5.69
C ALA A 217 -2.09 7.99 5.24
N GLY A 218 -2.31 9.00 6.09
CA GLY A 218 -3.17 10.13 5.78
C GLY A 218 -4.64 9.76 5.50
N GLY A 219 -5.09 8.57 5.91
CA GLY A 219 -6.42 8.03 5.56
C GLY A 219 -6.51 7.43 4.15
N CYS A 220 -5.38 7.28 3.45
CA CYS A 220 -5.27 6.63 2.16
C CYS A 220 -4.48 5.33 2.30
N THR A 221 -4.75 4.35 1.43
CA THR A 221 -3.96 3.14 1.29
C THR A 221 -3.52 3.01 -0.16
N GLY A 222 -2.23 2.80 -0.38
CA GLY A 222 -1.64 2.45 -1.68
C GLY A 222 -1.17 1.01 -1.67
N MET A 223 -1.23 0.35 -2.83
CA MET A 223 -0.88 -1.06 -3.00
C MET A 223 0.28 -1.21 -3.99
N PHE A 224 1.31 -1.92 -3.58
CA PHE A 224 2.53 -2.07 -4.37
C PHE A 224 2.88 -3.55 -4.50
N TRP A 225 3.51 -3.93 -5.61
CA TRP A 225 4.03 -5.28 -5.82
C TRP A 225 5.53 -5.25 -6.13
N PRO A 226 6.39 -4.99 -5.12
CA PRO A 226 7.83 -4.86 -5.36
C PRO A 226 8.46 -6.18 -5.79
N ASN A 227 7.88 -7.33 -5.41
CA ASN A 227 8.50 -8.62 -5.73
C ASN A 227 8.31 -9.01 -7.22
N ILE A 228 7.28 -8.49 -7.88
CA ILE A 228 7.04 -8.73 -9.30
C ILE A 228 7.98 -7.83 -10.07
N GLN A 229 8.85 -8.41 -10.90
CA GLN A 229 9.33 -7.65 -12.03
C GLN A 229 8.12 -7.45 -12.92
N ARG A 230 7.51 -6.26 -12.89
CA ARG A 230 6.60 -5.90 -13.97
C ARG A 230 7.37 -6.20 -15.25
N PHE A 231 6.84 -7.04 -16.14
CA PHE A 231 7.52 -7.54 -17.34
C PHE A 231 7.83 -6.45 -18.38
N THR A 232 7.98 -5.20 -17.92
CA THR A 232 8.41 -4.03 -18.65
C THR A 232 9.85 -4.21 -19.11
N GLU A 233 10.02 -4.80 -20.28
CA GLU A 233 11.32 -4.97 -20.90
C GLU A 233 11.53 -3.85 -21.93
N PRO A 234 12.58 -3.01 -21.79
CA PRO A 234 12.86 -1.99 -22.78
C PRO A 234 13.20 -2.64 -24.13
N VAL A 235 12.51 -2.21 -25.18
CA VAL A 235 12.71 -2.73 -26.55
C VAL A 235 14.10 -2.36 -27.08
N LEU A 236 14.58 -1.16 -26.74
CA LEU A 236 15.93 -0.70 -27.03
C LEU A 236 16.82 -0.91 -25.82
N ASP A 237 18.05 -1.36 -26.04
CA ASP A 237 19.05 -1.47 -24.99
C ASP A 237 19.45 -0.08 -24.48
N LEU A 238 19.10 0.22 -23.23
CA LEU A 238 19.42 1.48 -22.56
C LEU A 238 20.93 1.73 -22.48
N GLU A 239 21.75 0.69 -22.34
CA GLU A 239 23.21 0.82 -22.24
C GLU A 239 23.87 1.07 -23.60
N ALA A 240 23.18 0.71 -24.68
CA ALA A 240 23.67 0.91 -26.05
C ALA A 240 23.45 2.35 -26.57
N ILE A 241 22.62 3.16 -25.91
CA ILE A 241 22.34 4.55 -26.30
C ILE A 241 23.53 5.43 -25.92
N ALA A 242 24.24 5.97 -26.92
CA ALA A 242 25.47 6.73 -26.70
C ALA A 242 25.25 8.11 -26.07
N VAL A 243 24.05 8.69 -26.18
CA VAL A 243 23.66 9.97 -25.58
C VAL A 243 23.04 9.74 -24.21
N PRO A 244 23.73 10.04 -23.09
CA PRO A 244 23.25 9.74 -21.75
C PRO A 244 21.91 10.40 -21.42
N GLU A 245 21.68 11.61 -21.92
CA GLU A 245 20.45 12.35 -21.69
C GLU A 245 19.24 11.65 -22.32
N SER A 246 19.40 11.06 -23.50
CA SER A 246 18.33 10.31 -24.18
C SER A 246 18.06 8.97 -23.50
N ALA A 247 19.11 8.28 -23.04
CA ALA A 247 18.97 7.06 -22.25
C ALA A 247 18.24 7.34 -20.91
N GLU A 248 18.57 8.45 -20.24
CA GLU A 248 17.91 8.85 -18.99
C GLU A 248 16.45 9.25 -19.21
N VAL A 249 16.15 9.99 -20.28
CA VAL A 249 14.76 10.30 -20.65
C VAL A 249 13.98 9.00 -20.87
N TYR A 250 14.51 8.06 -21.65
CA TYR A 250 13.86 6.77 -21.90
C TYR A 250 13.64 5.97 -20.62
N ARG A 251 14.65 5.88 -19.73
CA ARG A 251 14.52 5.24 -18.41
C ARG A 251 13.41 5.87 -17.58
N ARG A 252 13.42 7.20 -17.44
CA ARG A 252 12.42 7.92 -16.64
C ARG A 252 11.02 7.75 -17.17
N MET A 253 10.84 7.77 -18.48
CA MET A 253 9.54 7.54 -19.13
C MET A 253 8.96 6.18 -18.77
N LEU A 254 9.78 5.13 -18.84
CA LEU A 254 9.35 3.79 -18.49
C LEU A 254 9.03 3.64 -16.99
N LEU A 255 9.80 4.30 -16.13
CA LEU A 255 9.54 4.32 -14.68
C LEU A 255 8.26 5.10 -14.32
N GLU A 256 7.98 6.21 -15.00
CA GLU A 256 6.77 7.02 -14.79
C GLU A 256 5.51 6.24 -15.21
N ALA A 257 5.57 5.48 -16.30
CA ALA A 257 4.47 4.61 -16.75
C ALA A 257 4.08 3.53 -15.73
N ASP A 258 4.98 3.17 -14.81
CA ASP A 258 4.68 2.23 -13.74
C ASP A 258 3.88 2.86 -12.58
N GLY A 259 3.74 4.18 -12.50
CA GLY A 259 2.82 4.89 -11.61
C GLY A 259 3.16 4.84 -10.11
N ALA A 260 4.10 4.00 -9.69
CA ALA A 260 4.46 3.80 -8.28
C ALA A 260 4.89 5.12 -7.61
N GLY A 261 5.63 5.98 -8.32
CA GLY A 261 6.06 7.27 -7.79
C GLY A 261 4.90 8.22 -7.48
N ASP A 262 3.87 8.25 -8.33
CA ASP A 262 2.70 9.12 -8.13
C ASP A 262 1.78 8.59 -7.03
N GLU A 263 1.60 7.27 -6.97
CA GLU A 263 0.87 6.63 -5.88
C GLU A 263 1.54 6.90 -4.53
N LEU A 264 2.87 6.76 -4.43
CA LEU A 264 3.65 7.08 -3.24
C LEU A 264 3.54 8.56 -2.84
N ARG A 265 3.56 9.49 -3.81
CA ARG A 265 3.34 10.92 -3.55
C ARG A 265 1.93 11.20 -3.06
N GLY A 266 0.94 10.47 -3.58
CA GLY A 266 -0.46 10.52 -3.17
C GLY A 266 -0.69 10.21 -1.70
N LEU A 267 0.18 9.39 -1.09
CA LEU A 267 0.13 9.05 0.34
C LEU A 267 0.58 10.19 1.28
N ARG A 268 1.11 11.30 0.75
CA ARG A 268 1.49 12.51 1.51
C ARG A 268 2.41 12.26 2.70
N LEU A 269 3.34 11.32 2.55
CA LEU A 269 4.25 10.88 3.61
C LEU A 269 5.36 11.90 3.95
N GLY A 270 5.59 12.88 3.08
CA GLY A 270 6.64 13.89 3.25
C GLY A 270 8.02 13.24 3.48
N ASP A 271 8.77 13.75 4.45
CA ASP A 271 10.14 13.28 4.76
C ASP A 271 10.19 11.88 5.39
N ALA A 272 9.05 11.22 5.62
CA ALA A 272 9.01 9.86 6.17
C ALA A 272 9.29 8.77 5.13
N LEU A 273 9.39 9.12 3.84
CA LEU A 273 9.58 8.20 2.72
C LEU A 273 10.70 8.71 1.80
N ASP A 274 11.68 7.85 1.54
CA ASP A 274 12.57 7.98 0.39
C ASP A 274 11.84 7.49 -0.88
N ILE A 275 11.21 8.43 -1.59
CA ILE A 275 10.39 8.11 -2.78
C ILE A 275 11.25 7.47 -3.88
N GLU A 276 12.49 7.92 -4.02
CA GLU A 276 13.42 7.41 -5.04
C GLU A 276 13.76 5.95 -4.75
N ALA A 277 14.18 5.64 -3.51
CA ALA A 277 14.48 4.26 -3.11
C ALA A 277 13.24 3.34 -3.21
N ALA A 278 12.05 3.81 -2.83
CA ALA A 278 10.82 3.03 -2.94
C ALA A 278 10.41 2.79 -4.40
N THR A 279 10.55 3.81 -5.26
CA THR A 279 10.26 3.68 -6.70
C THR A 279 11.26 2.73 -7.36
N GLN A 280 12.54 2.82 -7.02
CA GLN A 280 13.57 1.90 -7.51
C GLN A 280 13.35 0.46 -7.04
N ALA A 281 12.77 0.27 -5.85
CA ALA A 281 12.40 -1.06 -5.36
C ALA A 281 11.26 -1.69 -6.16
N CYS A 282 10.34 -0.88 -6.70
CA CYS A 282 9.26 -1.33 -7.58
C CYS A 282 9.65 -1.38 -9.07
N ALA A 283 10.79 -0.78 -9.43
CA ALA A 283 11.26 -0.72 -10.81
C ALA A 283 11.75 -2.10 -11.31
N PRO A 284 11.54 -2.42 -12.59
CA PRO A 284 12.21 -3.54 -13.26
C PRO A 284 13.74 -3.43 -13.17
N GLU A 285 14.43 -4.57 -13.04
CA GLU A 285 15.90 -4.62 -12.99
C GLU A 285 16.54 -4.04 -14.26
N ALA A 286 15.93 -4.27 -15.42
CA ALA A 286 16.36 -3.72 -16.71
C ALA A 286 16.36 -2.18 -16.74
N LEU A 287 15.60 -1.53 -15.86
CA LEU A 287 15.55 -0.07 -15.73
C LEU A 287 16.44 0.46 -14.58
N GLY A 288 17.26 -0.40 -13.97
CA GLY A 288 18.09 -0.06 -12.81
C GLY A 288 17.38 -0.32 -11.46
N GLY A 289 16.30 -1.09 -11.46
CA GLY A 289 15.61 -1.52 -10.25
C GLY A 289 16.42 -2.45 -9.36
N THR A 290 15.93 -2.69 -8.14
CA THR A 290 16.62 -3.55 -7.17
C THR A 290 16.62 -5.01 -7.64
N VAL A 291 17.81 -5.64 -7.60
CA VAL A 291 18.02 -7.02 -8.06
C VAL A 291 17.53 -8.03 -7.02
N GLY A 292 16.65 -8.94 -7.46
CA GLY A 292 16.10 -10.03 -6.65
C GLY A 292 14.78 -9.72 -5.94
N GLU A 293 13.84 -10.67 -6.00
CA GLU A 293 12.46 -10.53 -5.51
C GLU A 293 12.38 -10.14 -4.02
N THR A 294 13.10 -10.87 -3.16
CA THR A 294 13.10 -10.60 -1.71
C THR A 294 13.78 -9.27 -1.39
N GLU A 295 14.84 -8.92 -2.13
CA GLU A 295 15.57 -7.67 -1.89
C GLU A 295 14.75 -6.46 -2.30
N ARG A 296 13.95 -6.54 -3.38
CA ARG A 296 12.97 -5.49 -3.73
C ARG A 296 12.02 -5.20 -2.58
N ILE A 297 11.45 -6.24 -1.95
CA ILE A 297 10.57 -6.06 -0.79
C ILE A 297 11.32 -5.38 0.36
N ARG A 298 12.54 -5.83 0.66
CA ARG A 298 13.35 -5.28 1.75
C ARG A 298 13.71 -3.81 1.51
N THR A 299 14.15 -3.47 0.30
CA THR A 299 14.45 -2.09 -0.10
C THR A 299 13.21 -1.20 -0.04
N PHE A 300 12.06 -1.70 -0.51
CA PHE A 300 10.80 -0.97 -0.44
C PHE A 300 10.44 -0.60 1.00
N VAL A 301 10.46 -1.57 1.93
CA VAL A 301 10.16 -1.31 3.34
C VAL A 301 11.23 -0.42 3.99
N ALA A 302 12.50 -0.61 3.64
CA ALA A 302 13.61 0.20 4.17
C ALA A 302 13.52 1.67 3.76
N ALA A 303 12.93 1.99 2.60
CA ALA A 303 12.71 3.36 2.13
C ALA A 303 11.86 4.22 3.07
N PHE A 304 11.06 3.60 3.95
CA PHE A 304 10.29 4.29 5.00
C PHE A 304 11.10 4.53 6.29
N GLY A 305 12.38 4.15 6.31
CA GLY A 305 13.26 4.24 7.48
C GLY A 305 12.98 3.17 8.54
N VAL A 306 12.40 2.03 8.15
CA VAL A 306 12.24 0.87 9.03
C VAL A 306 13.61 0.25 9.32
N PRO A 307 13.97 -0.03 10.59
CA PRO A 307 15.24 -0.66 10.92
C PRO A 307 15.44 -2.00 10.22
N ALA A 308 16.61 -2.20 9.60
CA ALA A 308 16.94 -3.43 8.86
C ALA A 308 16.70 -4.71 9.68
N THR A 309 16.96 -4.68 10.98
CA THR A 309 16.70 -5.83 11.87
C THR A 309 15.22 -6.23 11.94
N LEU A 310 14.29 -5.26 11.87
CA LEU A 310 12.87 -5.55 11.80
C LEU A 310 12.49 -6.04 10.40
N VAL A 311 13.02 -5.42 9.35
CA VAL A 311 12.77 -5.85 7.96
C VAL A 311 13.15 -7.32 7.78
N THR A 312 14.37 -7.70 8.15
CA THR A 312 14.82 -9.10 8.09
C THR A 312 13.91 -10.01 8.92
N ALA A 313 13.61 -9.67 10.17
CA ALA A 313 12.75 -10.50 11.02
C ALA A 313 11.34 -10.70 10.45
N GLY A 314 10.76 -9.66 9.83
CA GLY A 314 9.43 -9.71 9.23
C GLY A 314 9.40 -10.53 7.94
N ILE A 315 10.36 -10.29 7.04
CA ILE A 315 10.40 -10.96 5.74
C ILE A 315 10.84 -12.43 5.89
N ASP A 316 11.84 -12.72 6.71
CA ASP A 316 12.40 -14.07 6.85
C ASP A 316 11.58 -14.95 7.82
N GLY A 317 10.70 -14.35 8.62
CA GLY A 317 9.82 -15.08 9.55
C GLY A 317 10.45 -15.41 10.91
N ASP A 318 11.58 -14.77 11.24
CA ASP A 318 12.37 -15.04 12.46
C ASP A 318 12.06 -14.04 13.61
N ALA A 319 10.83 -13.55 13.70
CA ALA A 319 10.42 -12.58 14.72
C ALA A 319 10.44 -13.19 16.14
N ALA A 320 11.56 -13.02 16.86
CA ALA A 320 11.71 -13.47 18.25
C ALA A 320 11.27 -12.38 19.25
N GLY A 321 9.96 -12.30 19.50
CA GLY A 321 9.35 -11.22 20.25
C GLY A 321 8.39 -11.63 21.37
N ARG A 322 7.52 -10.69 21.77
CA ARG A 322 6.36 -10.99 22.62
C ARG A 322 5.25 -11.57 21.74
N ARG A 323 4.45 -12.50 22.25
CA ARG A 323 3.24 -13.01 21.56
C ARG A 323 1.97 -12.50 22.23
N PHE A 324 1.02 -12.04 21.44
CA PHE A 324 -0.31 -11.62 21.87
C PHE A 324 -1.39 -12.49 21.23
N SER A 325 -2.36 -12.92 22.02
CA SER A 325 -3.48 -13.77 21.58
C SER A 325 -4.82 -13.07 21.82
N ALA A 326 -5.83 -13.37 21.02
CA ALA A 326 -7.20 -12.94 21.26
C ALA A 326 -7.70 -13.45 22.63
N ARG A 327 -8.21 -12.54 23.48
CA ARG A 327 -8.70 -12.86 24.84
C ARG A 327 -10.10 -12.33 25.13
N GLY A 328 -10.72 -11.68 24.15
CA GLY A 328 -11.98 -10.98 24.24
C GLY A 328 -11.81 -9.53 24.69
N TRP A 329 -12.64 -8.64 24.14
CA TRP A 329 -12.61 -7.19 24.36
C TRP A 329 -12.50 -6.77 25.84
N PRO A 330 -13.24 -7.34 26.80
CA PRO A 330 -13.12 -6.92 28.20
C PRO A 330 -11.71 -7.12 28.78
N ARG A 331 -11.05 -8.22 28.43
CA ARG A 331 -9.67 -8.50 28.89
C ARG A 331 -8.66 -7.66 28.14
N THR A 332 -8.85 -7.45 26.85
CA THR A 332 -7.97 -6.59 26.04
C THR A 332 -7.99 -5.14 26.55
N VAL A 333 -9.17 -4.59 26.82
CA VAL A 333 -9.32 -3.24 27.41
C VAL A 333 -8.68 -3.17 28.80
N ALA A 334 -8.87 -4.20 29.64
CA ALA A 334 -8.22 -4.25 30.96
C ALA A 334 -6.68 -4.31 30.86
N ASP A 335 -6.12 -5.11 29.95
CA ASP A 335 -4.68 -5.20 29.72
C ASP A 335 -4.11 -3.88 29.17
N LEU A 336 -4.85 -3.16 28.30
CA LEU A 336 -4.48 -1.83 27.83
C LEU A 336 -4.51 -0.78 28.95
N ALA A 337 -5.52 -0.81 29.82
CA ALA A 337 -5.60 0.05 31.01
C ALA A 337 -4.43 -0.24 31.98
N VAL A 338 -4.11 -1.51 32.22
CA VAL A 338 -2.92 -1.93 32.98
C VAL A 338 -1.62 -1.61 32.22
N GLY A 339 -1.67 -1.47 30.91
CA GLY A 339 -0.65 -0.88 30.03
C GLY A 339 -0.42 0.62 30.31
N GLY A 340 -1.52 1.33 30.57
CA GLY A 340 -1.53 2.78 30.75
C GLY A 340 -1.11 3.55 29.50
N ILE A 341 -0.97 4.86 29.64
CA ILE A 341 -0.69 5.79 28.52
C ILE A 341 0.55 5.36 27.72
N THR A 342 1.60 4.83 28.35
CA THR A 342 2.82 4.38 27.64
C THR A 342 2.59 3.19 26.71
N GLU A 343 1.61 2.32 27.00
CA GLU A 343 1.27 1.19 26.14
C GLU A 343 0.61 1.69 24.85
N VAL A 344 -0.26 2.70 24.96
CA VAL A 344 -1.05 3.28 23.86
C VAL A 344 -0.40 4.51 23.19
N THR A 345 0.74 4.98 23.72
CA THR A 345 1.48 6.09 23.10
C THR A 345 2.34 5.56 21.97
N ALA A 346 2.14 6.10 20.77
CA ALA A 346 2.99 5.88 19.61
C ALA A 346 4.48 5.97 19.97
N LEU A 347 5.28 5.07 19.43
CA LEU A 347 6.71 4.93 19.71
C LEU A 347 7.47 6.24 19.45
N THR A 348 7.11 6.98 18.40
CA THR A 348 7.65 8.31 18.05
C THR A 348 7.47 9.36 19.14
N ARG A 349 6.50 9.17 20.04
CA ARG A 349 6.14 10.14 21.10
C ARG A 349 6.50 9.66 22.50
N ARG A 350 7.06 8.46 22.66
CA ARG A 350 7.40 7.90 23.98
C ARG A 350 8.47 8.71 24.72
N GLU A 351 9.28 9.46 24.00
CA GLU A 351 10.27 10.36 24.60
C GLU A 351 9.70 11.73 24.97
N ARG A 352 8.41 12.02 24.75
CA ARG A 352 7.81 13.30 25.17
C ARG A 352 7.62 13.36 26.69
N PRO A 353 7.56 14.57 27.30
CA PRO A 353 7.53 14.73 28.76
C PRO A 353 6.43 13.95 29.48
N LEU A 354 5.22 13.89 28.90
CA LEU A 354 4.09 13.15 29.47
C LEU A 354 4.34 11.64 29.49
N ALA A 355 4.89 11.08 28.41
CA ALA A 355 5.24 9.66 28.35
C ALA A 355 6.39 9.31 29.30
N ARG A 356 7.37 10.21 29.47
CA ARG A 356 8.43 10.08 30.49
C ARG A 356 7.86 10.11 31.91
N ALA A 357 6.95 11.03 32.21
CA ALA A 357 6.30 11.15 33.51
C ALA A 357 5.45 9.90 33.83
N ALA A 358 4.70 9.41 32.85
CA ALA A 358 3.94 8.16 32.99
C ALA A 358 4.87 6.95 33.23
N ARG A 359 5.99 6.84 32.49
CA ARG A 359 7.01 5.81 32.72
C ARG A 359 7.61 5.90 34.13
N PHE A 360 7.94 7.11 34.58
CA PHE A 360 8.47 7.36 35.91
C PHE A 360 7.49 6.95 37.03
N LEU A 361 6.21 7.29 36.90
CA LEU A 361 5.17 6.83 37.83
C LEU A 361 5.03 5.29 37.80
N ARG A 362 5.22 4.67 36.63
CA ARG A 362 5.15 3.22 36.46
C ARG A 362 6.30 2.46 37.12
N GLU A 363 7.50 3.03 37.13
CA GLU A 363 8.63 2.48 37.86
C GLU A 363 8.39 2.48 39.39
N ARG A 364 7.55 3.40 39.88
CA ARG A 364 7.27 3.66 41.29
C ARG A 364 5.77 3.46 41.63
N PRO A 365 5.28 2.20 41.65
CA PRO A 365 3.86 1.91 41.86
C PRO A 365 3.30 2.45 43.17
N THR A 366 4.14 2.67 44.18
CA THR A 366 3.77 3.32 45.45
C THR A 366 3.38 4.79 45.27
N LEU A 367 4.03 5.53 44.38
CA LEU A 367 3.65 6.92 44.05
C LEU A 367 2.35 6.94 43.25
N GLY A 368 2.16 6.01 42.31
CA GLY A 368 0.90 5.86 41.56
C GLY A 368 -0.27 5.55 42.49
N ALA A 369 -0.10 4.61 43.42
CA ALA A 369 -1.09 4.29 44.44
C ALA A 369 -1.36 5.48 45.38
N ALA A 370 -0.33 6.25 45.75
CA ALA A 370 -0.50 7.46 46.57
C ALA A 370 -1.32 8.55 45.86
N ILE A 371 -1.13 8.72 44.54
CA ILE A 371 -1.94 9.63 43.72
C ILE A 371 -3.39 9.13 43.67
N GLY A 372 -3.61 7.84 43.40
CA GLY A 372 -4.96 7.26 43.40
C GLY A 372 -5.67 7.40 44.77
N VAL A 373 -4.94 7.24 45.88
CA VAL A 373 -5.50 7.50 47.23
C VAL A 373 -5.82 8.98 47.44
N ALA A 374 -4.97 9.90 46.95
CA ALA A 374 -5.22 11.33 47.04
C ALA A 374 -6.46 11.73 46.22
N GLU A 375 -6.62 11.17 45.02
CA GLU A 375 -7.79 11.39 44.16
C GLU A 375 -9.06 10.79 44.74
N LEU A 376 -9.00 9.58 45.30
CA LEU A 376 -10.11 8.97 46.04
C LEU A 376 -10.56 9.87 47.20
N THR A 377 -9.59 10.41 47.95
CA THR A 377 -9.85 11.31 49.08
C THR A 377 -10.48 12.62 48.61
N ALA A 378 -10.00 13.19 47.50
CA ALA A 378 -10.57 14.39 46.87
C ALA A 378 -11.99 14.13 46.33
N GLY A 379 -12.25 12.98 45.71
CA GLY A 379 -13.57 12.57 45.23
C GLY A 379 -14.58 12.37 46.37
N ILE A 380 -14.15 11.75 47.47
CA ILE A 380 -14.97 11.62 48.70
C ILE A 380 -15.27 13.00 49.30
N ALA A 381 -14.33 13.94 49.25
CA ALA A 381 -14.58 15.30 49.71
C ALA A 381 -15.56 16.07 48.79
N ALA A 382 -15.40 15.93 47.47
CA ALA A 382 -16.26 16.57 46.46
C ALA A 382 -17.71 16.05 46.49
N THR A 383 -17.91 14.74 46.71
CA THR A 383 -19.25 14.14 46.85
C THR A 383 -20.00 14.62 48.11
N ARG A 384 -19.30 15.16 49.11
CA ARG A 384 -19.90 15.75 50.33
C ARG A 384 -20.34 17.21 50.16
N THR A 385 -20.02 17.84 49.04
CA THR A 385 -20.44 19.22 48.77
C THR A 385 -21.95 19.32 48.50
N ARG A 386 -22.51 20.53 48.54
CA ARG A 386 -23.96 20.75 48.29
C ARG A 386 -24.32 20.91 46.81
N SER A 387 -23.34 21.08 45.92
CA SER A 387 -23.56 21.29 44.49
C SER A 387 -23.66 19.95 43.74
N GLY A 388 -24.74 19.75 42.99
CA GLY A 388 -24.97 18.52 42.21
C GLY A 388 -23.88 18.24 41.17
N ALA A 389 -23.36 19.29 40.51
CA ALA A 389 -22.27 19.16 39.53
C ALA A 389 -20.95 18.70 40.17
N VAL A 390 -20.63 19.22 41.36
CA VAL A 390 -19.41 18.84 42.09
C VAL A 390 -19.53 17.43 42.68
N ARG A 391 -20.75 17.00 43.05
CA ARG A 391 -21.01 15.61 43.40
C ARG A 391 -20.83 14.65 42.24
N GLY A 392 -21.31 15.01 41.05
CA GLY A 392 -21.10 14.23 39.82
C GLY A 392 -19.62 14.08 39.49
N LEU A 393 -18.86 15.18 39.55
CA LEU A 393 -17.40 15.17 39.38
C LEU A 393 -16.71 14.32 40.46
N GLY A 394 -17.14 14.43 41.72
CA GLY A 394 -16.59 13.65 42.82
C GLY A 394 -16.84 12.14 42.65
N ALA A 395 -18.02 11.74 42.15
CA ALA A 395 -18.32 10.35 41.87
C ALA A 395 -17.44 9.80 40.73
N LEU A 396 -17.21 10.59 39.68
CA LEU A 396 -16.29 10.23 38.59
C LEU A 396 -14.86 10.06 39.10
N MET A 397 -14.34 10.98 39.92
CA MET A 397 -13.00 10.85 40.52
C MET A 397 -12.87 9.62 41.44
N ILE A 398 -13.93 9.24 42.16
CA ILE A 398 -13.93 8.02 42.98
C ILE A 398 -13.81 6.78 42.08
N VAL A 399 -14.61 6.72 41.00
CA VAL A 399 -14.56 5.60 40.06
C VAL A 399 -13.19 5.49 39.42
N ASP A 400 -12.64 6.60 38.95
CA ASP A 400 -11.30 6.68 38.35
C ASP A 400 -10.21 6.22 39.33
N ALA A 401 -10.22 6.77 40.55
CA ALA A 401 -9.27 6.41 41.59
C ALA A 401 -9.34 4.93 42.00
N ILE A 402 -10.54 4.32 42.02
CA ILE A 402 -10.70 2.89 42.30
C ILE A 402 -10.09 2.05 41.16
N VAL A 403 -10.37 2.41 39.91
CA VAL A 403 -9.81 1.73 38.73
C VAL A 403 -8.28 1.82 38.77
N ASP A 404 -7.74 3.00 39.05
CA ASP A 404 -6.30 3.23 39.18
C ASP A 404 -5.68 2.42 40.31
N LEU A 405 -6.28 2.42 41.51
CA LEU A 405 -5.81 1.61 42.63
C LEU A 405 -5.79 0.12 42.31
N VAL A 406 -6.83 -0.39 41.63
CA VAL A 406 -6.89 -1.78 41.18
C VAL A 406 -5.76 -2.08 40.18
N ILE A 407 -5.52 -1.19 39.21
CA ILE A 407 -4.43 -1.31 38.23
C ILE A 407 -3.07 -1.36 38.94
N TRP A 408 -2.83 -0.45 39.89
CA TRP A 408 -1.56 -0.38 40.64
C TRP A 408 -1.34 -1.60 41.54
N VAL A 409 -2.39 -2.10 42.21
CA VAL A 409 -2.33 -3.32 43.02
C VAL A 409 -2.03 -4.54 42.15
N GLN A 410 -2.67 -4.68 40.98
CA GLN A 410 -2.37 -5.77 40.05
C GLN A 410 -0.92 -5.71 39.53
N ARG A 411 -0.41 -4.51 39.20
CA ARG A 411 0.98 -4.33 38.78
C ARG A 411 1.98 -4.72 39.87
N SER A 412 1.69 -4.37 41.13
CA SER A 412 2.55 -4.69 42.28
C SER A 412 2.63 -6.20 42.55
N ARG A 413 1.65 -6.98 42.12
CA ARG A 413 1.61 -8.46 42.24
C ARG A 413 2.26 -9.20 41.06
N ARG A 414 2.45 -8.52 39.92
CA ARG A 414 3.08 -9.09 38.71
C ARG A 414 4.59 -8.84 38.64
N ARG A 415 5.13 -7.97 39.49
CA ARG A 415 6.56 -7.92 39.85
C ARG A 415 6.82 -8.90 40.97
#